data_AF-B5E7V5-F1
#
_entry.id   AF-B5E7V5-F1
#
_cell.length_a   1.000
_cell.length_b   1.000
_cell.length_c   1.000
_cell.angle_alpha   90.00
_cell.angle_beta   90.00
_cell.angle_gamma   90.00
#
_symmetry.space_group_name_H-M   'P 1'
#
loop_
_entity.id
_entity.type
_entity.pdbx_description
1 polymer ?
#
loop_
_entity_poly.entity_id
_entity_poly.type
_entity_poly.pdbx_seq_one_letter_code
_entity_poly.pdbx_strand_id
1 'polypeptide(L)'
;MGQQLLRNYRQIGPTAFHAFNQRVATALAEKTRIPDSVWAGNPGLLESYLATSAKHDAVYHESMLGSKLVINEREVLQAQLVIKLDEIALVMEMAAVRNPGILVASGFDCSKERRGHPRAKTVPTAPEAAQVEKKD
;
A
#
# COMPACT_ATOMS: atom_id res chain seq x y z
N MET A 1 6.82 -18.71 -3.95
CA MET A 1 5.48 -18.19 -3.64
C MET A 1 5.41 -16.77 -4.18
N GLY A 2 4.39 -16.43 -4.96
CA GLY A 2 4.27 -15.09 -5.56
C GLY A 2 4.02 -14.02 -4.50
N GLN A 3 4.56 -12.81 -4.71
CA GLN A 3 4.12 -11.64 -3.95
C GLN A 3 2.67 -11.32 -4.34
N GLN A 4 1.81 -11.16 -3.35
CA GLN A 4 0.41 -10.81 -3.55
C GLN A 4 0.13 -9.45 -2.92
N LEU A 5 -0.70 -8.64 -3.57
CA LEU A 5 -1.11 -7.35 -3.04
C LEU A 5 -2.16 -7.57 -1.93
N LEU A 6 -1.99 -6.87 -0.82
CA LEU A 6 -2.92 -6.92 0.28
C LEU A 6 -4.14 -6.06 -0.02
N ARG A 7 -5.32 -6.62 0.22
CA ARG A 7 -6.63 -5.97 0.06
C ARG A 7 -7.06 -5.20 1.32
N ASN A 8 -6.10 -4.69 2.09
CA ASN A 8 -6.35 -4.06 3.39
C ASN A 8 -7.26 -2.83 3.29
N TYR A 9 -7.21 -2.13 2.15
CA TYR A 9 -8.02 -0.95 1.87
C TYR A 9 -9.53 -1.19 1.91
N ARG A 10 -9.99 -2.44 1.90
CA ARG A 10 -11.41 -2.81 2.05
C ARG A 10 -11.95 -2.60 3.48
N GLN A 11 -11.07 -2.52 4.48
CA GLN A 11 -11.46 -2.54 5.91
C GLN A 11 -10.90 -1.37 6.72
N ILE A 12 -10.20 -0.42 6.08
CA ILE A 12 -9.61 0.73 6.77
C ILE A 12 -10.58 1.91 6.82
N GLY A 13 -10.45 2.71 7.88
CA GLY A 13 -11.27 3.91 8.07
C GLY A 13 -10.95 5.02 7.06
N PRO A 14 -11.81 6.06 6.96
CA PRO A 14 -11.75 7.07 5.89
C PRO A 14 -10.40 7.80 5.76
N THR A 15 -9.80 8.19 6.87
CA THR A 15 -8.49 8.89 6.85
C THR A 15 -7.36 8.01 6.36
N ALA A 16 -7.31 6.75 6.83
CA ALA A 16 -6.32 5.79 6.37
C ALA A 16 -6.56 5.40 4.89
N PHE A 17 -7.83 5.27 4.50
CA PHE A 17 -8.21 5.01 3.11
C PHE A 17 -7.76 6.14 2.18
N HIS A 18 -8.02 7.39 2.56
CA HIS A 18 -7.59 8.54 1.77
C HIS A 18 -6.06 8.57 1.58
N ALA A 19 -5.28 8.40 2.66
CA ALA A 19 -3.83 8.37 2.57
C ALA A 19 -3.32 7.20 1.69
N PHE A 20 -3.91 6.02 1.84
CA PHE A 20 -3.63 4.87 0.98
C PHE A 20 -3.92 5.17 -0.50
N ASN A 21 -5.11 5.73 -0.78
CA ASN A 21 -5.54 6.04 -2.13
C ASN A 21 -4.64 7.08 -2.80
N GLN A 22 -4.23 8.14 -2.08
CA GLN A 22 -3.30 9.14 -2.62
C GLN A 22 -1.93 8.54 -2.96
N ARG A 23 -1.43 7.64 -2.10
CA ARG A 23 -0.19 6.92 -2.34
C ARG A 23 -0.26 6.07 -3.61
N VAL A 24 -1.34 5.30 -3.77
CA VAL A 24 -1.56 4.46 -4.97
C VAL A 24 -1.74 5.33 -6.21
N ALA A 25 -2.56 6.37 -6.17
CA ALA A 25 -2.78 7.28 -7.30
C ALA A 25 -1.48 7.94 -7.79
N THR A 26 -0.66 8.43 -6.86
CA THR A 26 0.65 9.01 -7.17
C THR A 26 1.57 7.97 -7.83
N ALA A 27 1.61 6.77 -7.28
CA ALA A 27 2.45 5.68 -7.77
C ALA A 27 2.04 5.21 -9.18
N LEU A 28 0.74 5.09 -9.44
CA LEU A 28 0.21 4.67 -10.74
C LEU A 28 0.31 5.76 -11.82
N ALA A 29 0.36 7.03 -11.44
CA ALA A 29 0.60 8.13 -12.36
C ALA A 29 2.06 8.22 -12.84
N GLU A 30 3.00 7.58 -12.12
CA GLU A 30 4.43 7.57 -12.46
C GLU A 30 4.73 6.56 -13.59
N LYS A 31 4.61 7.04 -14.83
CA LYS A 31 4.81 6.23 -16.06
C LYS A 31 6.19 5.59 -16.21
N THR A 32 7.21 6.12 -15.54
CA THR A 32 8.57 5.56 -15.60
C THR A 32 8.66 4.18 -14.93
N ARG A 33 7.77 3.89 -13.98
CA ARG A 33 7.76 2.62 -13.24
C ARG A 33 6.68 1.65 -13.70
N ILE A 34 5.57 2.19 -14.20
CA ILE A 34 4.42 1.41 -14.65
C ILE A 34 4.11 1.82 -16.10
N PRO A 35 4.61 1.07 -17.09
CA PRO A 35 4.45 1.43 -18.49
C PRO A 35 3.01 1.24 -18.95
N ASP A 36 2.58 2.05 -19.92
CA ASP A 36 1.21 2.05 -20.45
C ASP A 36 0.76 0.66 -20.97
N SER A 37 1.71 -0.18 -21.40
CA SER A 37 1.47 -1.56 -21.84
C SER A 37 0.81 -2.45 -20.78
N VAL A 38 0.97 -2.13 -19.49
CA VAL A 38 0.35 -2.88 -18.39
C VAL A 38 -1.18 -2.75 -18.44
N TRP A 39 -1.68 -1.63 -18.94
CA TRP A 39 -3.11 -1.32 -18.99
C TRP A 39 -3.79 -1.75 -20.28
N ALA A 40 -3.05 -2.31 -21.25
CA ALA A 40 -3.57 -2.65 -22.57
C ALA A 40 -4.78 -3.60 -22.54
N GLY A 41 -4.88 -4.48 -21.55
CA GLY A 41 -6.02 -5.39 -21.37
C GLY A 41 -7.25 -4.74 -20.72
N ASN A 42 -7.12 -3.56 -20.14
CA ASN A 42 -8.18 -2.81 -19.45
C ASN A 42 -8.07 -1.32 -19.80
N PRO A 43 -8.33 -0.94 -21.06
CA PRO A 43 -8.20 0.45 -21.50
C PRO A 43 -9.15 1.34 -20.69
N GLY A 44 -8.63 2.46 -20.19
CA GLY A 44 -9.40 3.43 -19.41
C GLY A 44 -9.54 3.12 -17.91
N LEU A 45 -9.12 1.94 -17.43
CA LEU A 45 -9.17 1.62 -15.99
C LEU A 45 -8.36 2.62 -15.15
N LEU A 46 -7.10 2.88 -15.56
CA LEU A 46 -6.23 3.82 -14.86
C LEU A 46 -6.82 5.24 -14.86
N GLU A 47 -7.30 5.72 -16.02
CA GLU A 47 -7.88 7.06 -16.15
C GLU A 47 -9.14 7.20 -15.28
N SER A 48 -10.04 6.22 -15.34
CA SER A 48 -11.25 6.19 -14.52
C SER A 48 -10.94 6.16 -13.02
N TYR A 49 -9.92 5.40 -12.61
CA TYR A 49 -9.44 5.40 -11.23
C TYR A 49 -8.87 6.74 -10.81
N LEU A 50 -7.98 7.34 -11.61
CA LEU A 50 -7.37 8.64 -11.28
C LEU A 50 -8.41 9.75 -11.19
N ALA A 51 -9.40 9.77 -12.10
CA ALA A 51 -10.50 10.73 -12.05
C ALA A 51 -11.36 10.56 -10.79
N THR A 52 -11.70 9.31 -10.44
CA THR A 52 -12.47 9.00 -9.21
C THR A 52 -11.66 9.37 -7.96
N SER A 53 -10.34 9.12 -7.98
CA SER A 53 -9.41 9.43 -6.90
C SER A 53 -9.32 10.93 -6.64
N ALA A 54 -9.17 11.73 -7.70
CA ALA A 54 -9.17 13.19 -7.61
C ALA A 54 -10.49 13.74 -7.07
N LYS A 55 -11.63 13.16 -7.48
CA LYS A 55 -12.93 13.54 -6.92
C LYS A 55 -13.04 13.20 -5.43
N HIS A 56 -12.61 12.01 -5.03
CA HIS A 56 -12.58 11.60 -3.63
C HIS A 56 -11.68 12.50 -2.78
N ASP A 57 -10.55 12.98 -3.32
CA ASP A 57 -9.65 13.93 -2.66
C ASP A 57 -10.37 15.23 -2.26
N ALA A 58 -11.03 15.86 -3.23
CA ALA A 58 -11.79 17.09 -3.01
C ALA A 58 -12.88 16.91 -1.96
N VAL A 59 -13.69 15.85 -2.09
CA VAL A 59 -14.80 15.55 -1.17
C VAL A 59 -14.30 15.17 0.22
N TYR A 60 -13.14 14.50 0.34
CA TYR A 60 -12.57 14.12 1.63
C TYR A 60 -12.32 15.34 2.52
N HIS A 61 -11.68 16.39 2.00
CA HIS A 61 -11.39 17.60 2.77
C HIS A 61 -12.66 18.35 3.18
N GLU A 62 -13.63 18.47 2.27
CA GLU A 62 -14.92 19.10 2.58
C GLU A 62 -15.72 18.31 3.63
N SER A 63 -15.65 16.97 3.58
CA SER A 63 -16.38 16.11 4.51
C SER A 63 -15.91 16.24 5.97
N MET A 64 -14.67 16.70 6.19
CA MET A 64 -14.11 16.94 7.53
C MET A 64 -14.81 18.09 8.26
N LEU A 65 -15.54 18.93 7.53
CA LEU A 65 -16.35 20.02 8.08
C LEU A 65 -17.72 19.54 8.60
N GLY A 66 -18.05 18.25 8.46
CA GLY A 66 -19.21 17.63 9.12
C GLY A 66 -20.52 17.66 8.32
N SER A 67 -20.51 18.03 7.03
CA SER A 67 -21.70 17.98 6.19
C SER A 67 -22.10 16.53 5.89
N LYS A 68 -23.31 16.12 6.33
CA LYS A 68 -23.84 14.77 6.09
C LYS A 68 -23.90 14.39 4.61
N LEU A 69 -24.25 15.34 3.74
CA LEU A 69 -24.34 15.09 2.30
C LEU A 69 -22.95 14.77 1.71
N VAL A 70 -21.94 15.54 2.11
CA VAL A 70 -20.55 15.35 1.63
C VAL A 70 -19.93 14.08 2.22
N ILE A 71 -20.26 13.74 3.46
CA ILE A 71 -19.87 12.46 4.08
C ILE A 71 -20.42 11.28 3.29
N ASN A 72 -21.70 11.31 2.92
CA ASN A 72 -22.31 10.25 2.12
C ASN A 72 -21.67 10.16 0.73
N GLU A 73 -21.39 11.29 0.08
CA GLU A 73 -20.70 11.30 -1.21
C GLU A 73 -19.29 10.69 -1.10
N ARG A 74 -18.54 11.01 -0.05
CA ARG A 74 -17.23 10.39 0.22
C ARG A 74 -17.34 8.88 0.33
N GLU A 75 -18.33 8.37 1.05
CA GLU A 75 -18.54 6.94 1.24
C GLU A 75 -18.88 6.22 -0.07
N VAL A 76 -19.71 6.84 -0.92
CA VAL A 76 -20.00 6.33 -2.27
C VAL A 76 -18.73 6.29 -3.12
N LEU A 77 -17.93 7.35 -3.11
CA LEU A 77 -16.67 7.41 -3.85
C LEU A 77 -15.65 6.39 -3.34
N GLN A 78 -15.55 6.21 -2.03
CA GLN A 78 -14.71 5.19 -1.42
C GLN A 78 -15.11 3.78 -1.87
N ALA A 79 -16.42 3.47 -1.90
CA ALA A 79 -16.90 2.18 -2.41
C ALA A 79 -16.56 1.97 -3.89
N GLN A 80 -16.71 3.02 -4.72
CA GLN A 80 -16.31 2.96 -6.13
C GLN A 80 -14.80 2.78 -6.32
N LEU A 81 -13.99 3.42 -5.48
CA LEU A 81 -12.54 3.27 -5.49
C LEU A 81 -12.11 1.87 -5.07
N VAL A 82 -12.75 1.26 -4.07
CA VAL A 82 -12.46 -0.12 -3.65
C VAL A 82 -12.61 -1.10 -4.82
N ILE A 83 -13.67 -0.97 -5.62
CA ILE A 83 -13.90 -1.81 -6.80
C ILE A 83 -12.76 -1.62 -7.82
N LYS A 84 -12.40 -0.37 -8.13
CA LYS A 84 -11.32 -0.07 -9.09
C LYS A 84 -9.95 -0.53 -8.57
N LEU A 85 -9.69 -0.38 -7.28
CA LEU A 85 -8.45 -0.84 -6.64
C LEU A 85 -8.31 -2.37 -6.71
N ASP A 86 -9.42 -3.10 -6.58
CA ASP A 86 -9.44 -4.55 -6.75
C ASP A 86 -9.08 -4.96 -8.18
N GLU A 87 -9.68 -4.31 -9.19
CA GLU A 87 -9.35 -4.54 -10.60
C GLU A 87 -7.91 -4.19 -10.92
N ILE A 88 -7.45 -3.00 -10.51
CA ILE A 88 -6.07 -2.54 -10.72
C ILE A 88 -5.09 -3.55 -10.16
N ALA A 89 -5.35 -4.04 -8.96
CA ALA A 89 -4.41 -4.90 -8.32
C ALA A 89 -4.37 -6.32 -8.91
N LEU A 90 -5.48 -6.80 -9.50
CA LEU A 90 -5.43 -7.99 -10.36
C LEU A 90 -4.55 -7.74 -11.58
N VAL A 91 -4.67 -6.57 -12.22
CA VAL A 91 -3.79 -6.19 -13.35
C VAL A 91 -2.33 -6.15 -12.93
N MET A 92 -2.02 -5.55 -11.77
CA MET A 92 -0.66 -5.51 -11.24
C MET A 92 -0.11 -6.90 -10.94
N GLU A 93 -0.91 -7.78 -10.33
CA GLU A 93 -0.52 -9.16 -10.03
C GLU A 93 -0.25 -9.97 -11.31
N MET A 94 -1.05 -9.77 -12.37
CA MET A 94 -0.79 -10.37 -13.68
C MET A 94 0.48 -9.82 -14.33
N ALA A 95 0.69 -8.50 -14.28
CA ALA A 95 1.89 -7.86 -14.82
C ALA A 95 3.17 -8.28 -14.06
N ALA A 96 3.05 -8.56 -12.76
CA ALA A 96 4.14 -8.98 -11.91
C ALA A 96 4.75 -10.34 -12.31
N VAL A 97 4.03 -11.16 -13.09
CA VAL A 97 4.56 -12.39 -13.67
C VAL A 97 5.77 -12.11 -14.57
N ARG A 98 5.75 -10.98 -15.30
CA ARG A 98 6.83 -10.57 -16.21
C ARG A 98 7.77 -9.56 -15.57
N ASN A 99 7.27 -8.71 -14.68
CA ASN A 99 8.04 -7.69 -14.00
C ASN A 99 7.61 -7.57 -12.52
N PRO A 100 8.19 -8.37 -11.60
CA PRO A 100 7.82 -8.35 -10.19
C PRO A 100 7.98 -6.99 -9.51
N GLY A 101 8.90 -6.14 -10.00
CA GLY A 101 9.14 -4.80 -9.47
C GLY A 101 7.92 -3.88 -9.55
N ILE A 102 6.96 -4.20 -10.42
CA ILE A 102 5.72 -3.42 -10.58
C ILE A 102 4.87 -3.42 -9.29
N LEU A 103 4.91 -4.48 -8.48
CA LEU A 103 4.15 -4.56 -7.23
C LEU A 103 4.68 -3.55 -6.21
N VAL A 104 6.01 -3.44 -6.09
CA VAL A 104 6.67 -2.47 -5.21
C VAL A 104 6.41 -1.04 -5.71
N ALA A 105 6.40 -0.84 -7.03
CA ALA A 105 6.14 0.45 -7.64
C ALA A 105 4.66 0.89 -7.54
N SER A 106 3.71 -0.03 -7.30
CA SER A 106 2.26 0.25 -7.37
C SER A 106 1.69 1.04 -6.17
N GLY A 107 2.45 1.20 -5.09
CA GLY A 107 1.98 1.86 -3.86
C GLY A 107 1.04 1.01 -2.99
N PHE A 108 0.69 -0.20 -3.43
CA PHE A 108 -0.06 -1.17 -2.63
C PHE A 108 0.83 -1.78 -1.53
N ASP A 109 0.20 -2.17 -0.43
CA ASP A 109 0.87 -3.00 0.55
C ASP A 109 1.03 -4.41 -0.02
N CYS A 110 2.24 -4.97 0.00
CA CYS A 110 2.51 -6.33 -0.43
C CYS A 110 2.61 -7.25 0.79
N SER A 111 2.15 -8.50 0.68
CA SER A 111 2.51 -9.51 1.66
C SER A 111 4.03 -9.68 1.60
N LYS A 112 4.74 -9.23 2.64
CA LYS A 112 6.19 -9.46 2.71
C LYS A 112 6.43 -10.96 2.58
N GLU A 113 7.21 -11.38 1.59
CA GLU A 113 7.89 -12.65 1.68
C GLU A 113 8.70 -12.57 2.98
N ARG A 114 8.39 -13.42 3.97
CA ARG A 114 9.22 -13.62 5.17
C ARG A 114 10.59 -14.18 4.73
N ARG A 115 11.43 -13.37 4.07
CA ARG A 115 12.85 -13.67 3.89
C ARG A 115 13.62 -12.68 4.73
N GLY A 116 13.86 -13.09 5.96
CA GLY A 116 14.66 -12.34 6.93
C GLY A 116 14.44 -12.91 8.31
N HIS A 117 15.23 -13.94 8.66
CA HIS A 117 15.52 -14.31 10.03
C HIS A 117 15.64 -13.03 10.89
N PRO A 118 15.02 -12.93 12.07
CA PRO A 118 15.60 -12.10 13.09
C PRO A 118 16.97 -12.73 13.36
N ARG A 119 18.03 -12.07 12.89
CA ARG A 119 19.39 -12.36 13.33
C ARG A 119 19.34 -12.18 14.85
N ALA A 120 19.23 -13.30 15.57
CA ALA A 120 19.26 -13.32 17.01
C ALA A 120 20.49 -12.50 17.42
N LYS A 121 20.27 -11.43 18.17
CA LYS A 121 21.35 -10.75 18.86
C LYS A 121 21.95 -11.77 19.81
N THR A 122 23.03 -12.43 19.41
CA THR A 122 23.93 -13.10 20.35
C THR A 122 24.49 -12.01 21.23
N VAL A 123 23.93 -11.90 22.43
CA VAL A 123 24.53 -11.17 23.55
C VAL A 123 25.87 -11.88 23.82
N PRO A 124 27.03 -11.21 23.75
CA PRO A 124 28.24 -11.79 24.28
C PRO A 124 28.09 -11.82 25.81
N THR A 125 27.91 -13.00 26.38
CA THR A 125 28.11 -13.23 27.81
C THR A 125 29.57 -12.91 28.10
N ALA A 126 29.82 -11.84 28.86
CA ALA A 126 31.15 -11.52 29.37
C ALA A 126 31.63 -12.66 30.27
N PRO A 127 32.92 -13.06 30.20
CA PRO A 127 33.44 -14.12 31.04
C PRO A 127 33.52 -13.65 32.49
N GLU A 128 32.96 -14.47 33.35
CA GLU A 128 33.15 -14.49 34.78
C GLU A 128 34.66 -14.55 35.11
N ALA A 129 35.15 -13.53 35.80
CA ALA A 129 36.45 -13.55 36.46
C ALA A 129 36.36 -12.71 37.73
N ALA A 130 35.59 -13.20 38.71
CA ALA A 130 35.78 -12.80 40.10
C ALA A 130 37.10 -13.40 40.58
N GLN A 131 38.18 -12.63 40.46
CA GLN A 131 39.44 -12.97 41.12
C GLN A 131 39.29 -12.77 42.62
N VAL A 132 39.47 -13.87 43.31
CA VAL A 132 39.58 -14.03 44.75
C VAL A 132 40.89 -13.40 45.24
N GLU A 133 40.76 -12.47 46.20
CA GLU A 133 41.58 -12.31 47.41
C GLU A 133 43.03 -11.77 47.34
N LYS A 134 43.27 -10.68 48.08
CA LYS A 134 44.27 -10.45 49.15
C LYS A 134 44.38 -8.95 49.44
N LYS A 135 44.70 -8.42 50.62
CA LYS A 135 44.83 -8.85 52.03
C LYS A 135 45.44 -7.61 52.70
N ASP A 136 44.87 -7.13 53.80
CA ASP A 136 45.57 -6.43 54.88
C ASP A 136 44.84 -6.76 56.18
#